data_AF-A0A9X1VA88-F1
#
_entry.id   AF-A0A9X1VA88-F1
#
_cell.length_a   1.000
_cell.length_b   1.000
_cell.length_c   1.000
_cell.angle_alpha   90.00
_cell.angle_beta   90.00
_cell.angle_gamma   90.00
#
_symmetry.space_group_name_H-M   'P 1'
#
loop_
_entity.id
_entity.type
_entity.pdbx_description
1 polymer ?
#
loop_
_entity_poly.entity_id
_entity_poly.type
_entity_poly.pdbx_seq_one_letter_code
_entity_poly.pdbx_strand_id
1 'polypeptide(L)' 'MTAEELEVHGLNTSVVHVDFMIGSGELDIIGVRENRESIQILKAGRWVIESSN' A
#
# COMPACT_ATOMS: atom_id res chain seq x y z
N MET A 1 -15.37 -6.75 -15.66
CA MET A 1 -14.70 -7.87 -15.00
C MET A 1 -15.76 -8.66 -14.25
N THR A 2 -15.80 -9.98 -14.39
CA THR A 2 -16.66 -10.85 -13.59
C THR A 2 -16.10 -11.05 -12.19
N ALA A 3 -16.87 -11.65 -11.28
CA ALA A 3 -16.37 -11.96 -9.94
C ALA A 3 -15.14 -12.88 -10.01
N GLU A 4 -15.16 -13.85 -10.92
CA GLU A 4 -14.06 -14.77 -11.18
C GLU A 4 -12.83 -14.05 -11.74
N GLU A 5 -13.01 -13.10 -12.66
CA GLU A 5 -11.89 -12.30 -13.18
C GLU A 5 -11.25 -11.44 -12.07
N LEU A 6 -12.05 -10.86 -11.18
CA LEU A 6 -11.53 -10.06 -10.05
C LEU A 6 -10.78 -10.92 -9.03
N GLU A 7 -11.25 -12.13 -8.75
CA GLU A 7 -10.59 -13.10 -7.87
C GLU A 7 -9.24 -13.54 -8.45
N VAL A 8 -9.16 -13.80 -9.76
CA VAL A 8 -7.90 -14.13 -10.44
C VAL A 8 -6.84 -13.01 -10.31
N HIS A 9 -7.27 -11.76 -10.21
CA HIS A 9 -6.39 -10.62 -9.97
C HIS A 9 -6.10 -10.34 -8.49
N GLY A 10 -6.58 -11.19 -7.58
CA GLY A 10 -6.27 -11.13 -6.14
C GLY A 10 -7.12 -10.15 -5.34
N LEU A 11 -8.25 -9.70 -5.87
CA LEU A 11 -9.16 -8.83 -5.13
C LEU A 11 -10.00 -9.64 -4.14
N ASN A 12 -10.17 -9.09 -2.94
CA ASN A 12 -11.00 -9.68 -1.90
C ASN A 12 -12.50 -9.45 -2.17
N THR A 13 -13.33 -10.48 -2.00
CA THR A 13 -14.80 -10.38 -2.13
C THR A 13 -15.46 -10.58 -0.77
N SER A 14 -16.25 -9.61 -0.34
CA SER A 14 -16.96 -9.62 0.94
C SER A 14 -18.23 -8.80 0.87
N VAL A 15 -19.24 -9.17 1.67
CA VAL A 15 -20.48 -8.40 1.82
C VAL A 15 -20.26 -7.13 2.66
N VAL A 16 -19.23 -7.14 3.51
CA VAL A 16 -18.86 -6.01 4.39
C VAL A 16 -17.47 -5.49 4.06
N HIS A 17 -17.31 -4.18 4.14
CA HIS A 17 -16.05 -3.48 4.06
C HIS A 17 -16.02 -2.46 5.19
N VAL A 18 -15.07 -2.60 6.12
CA VAL A 18 -14.95 -1.73 7.30
C VAL A 18 -13.53 -1.18 7.35
N ASP A 19 -13.43 0.11 7.11
CA ASP A 19 -12.17 0.84 7.21
C ASP A 19 -11.83 1.15 8.68
N PHE A 20 -10.56 1.02 9.03
CA PHE A 20 -10.03 1.48 10.31
C PHE A 20 -8.67 2.14 10.12
N MET A 21 -8.35 3.10 10.98
CA MET A 21 -7.15 3.93 10.84
C MET A 21 -5.95 3.27 11.56
N ILE A 22 -4.81 3.24 10.88
CA ILE A 22 -3.52 2.75 11.43
C ILE A 22 -2.38 3.77 11.35
N GLY A 23 -2.67 4.98 10.86
CA GLY A 23 -1.69 6.04 10.67
C GLY A 23 -1.23 6.67 12.00
N SER A 24 0.04 7.08 12.05
CA SER A 24 0.59 7.87 13.16
C SER A 24 1.77 8.74 12.68
N GLY A 25 2.19 9.70 13.51
CA GLY A 25 3.43 10.48 13.28
C GLY A 25 4.72 9.67 13.43
N GLU A 26 4.61 8.41 13.85
CA GLU A 26 5.73 7.47 14.04
C GLU A 26 5.73 6.37 12.97
N LEU A 27 4.75 6.36 12.06
CA LEU A 27 4.59 5.33 11.04
C LEU A 27 5.63 5.49 9.92
N ASP A 28 6.35 4.41 9.65
CA ASP A 28 7.16 4.24 8.44
C ASP A 28 6.48 3.26 7.48
N ILE A 29 6.43 3.57 6.18
CA ILE A 29 5.96 2.66 5.12
C ILE A 29 7.08 2.45 4.11
N ILE A 30 7.41 1.17 3.87
CA ILE A 30 8.36 0.70 2.85
C ILE A 30 7.57 0.02 1.73
N GLY A 31 7.76 0.47 0.50
CA GLY A 31 7.33 -0.23 -0.70
C GLY A 31 8.39 -1.24 -1.15
N VAL A 32 7.97 -2.39 -1.66
CA VAL A 32 8.87 -3.41 -2.20
C VAL A 32 8.56 -3.58 -3.68
N ARG A 33 9.56 -3.35 -4.54
CA ARG A 33 9.46 -3.56 -6.00
C ARG A 33 9.48 -5.06 -6.34
N GLU A 34 9.08 -5.41 -7.56
CA GLU A 34 9.16 -6.80 -8.07
C GLU A 34 10.58 -7.37 -8.01
N ASN A 35 11.60 -6.55 -8.26
CA ASN A 35 13.01 -6.92 -8.16
C ASN A 35 13.50 -7.03 -6.69
N ARG A 36 12.61 -6.92 -5.70
CA ARG A 36 12.85 -6.92 -4.24
C ARG A 36 13.59 -5.72 -3.68
N GLU A 37 13.81 -4.69 -4.49
CA GLU A 37 14.31 -3.41 -4.00
C GLU A 37 13.29 -2.76 -3.06
N SER A 38 13.77 -2.25 -1.92
CA SER A 38 12.96 -1.57 -0.92
C SER A 38 13.06 -0.06 -1.07
N ILE A 39 11.92 0.63 -1.06
CA ILE A 39 11.84 2.09 -1.20
C ILE A 39 11.06 2.66 -0.02
N GLN A 40 11.62 3.68 0.62
CA GLN A 40 10.91 4.42 1.66
C GLN A 40 9.82 5.29 1.04
N ILE A 41 8.56 5.06 1.42
CA ILE A 41 7.40 5.80 0.91
C ILE A 41 6.95 6.86 1.93
N LEU A 42 6.74 6.45 3.19
CA LEU A 42 6.44 7.34 4.31
C LEU A 42 7.50 7.17 5.39
N LYS A 43 8.01 8.26 5.94
CA LYS A 43 8.93 8.30 7.09
C LYS A 43 8.33 9.21 8.17
N ALA A 44 8.16 8.70 9.40
CA ALA A 44 7.55 9.46 10.50
C ALA A 44 6.22 10.14 10.08
N GLY A 45 5.35 9.36 9.42
CA GLY A 45 4.03 9.79 8.96
C GLY A 45 4.04 10.80 7.79
N ARG A 46 5.19 11.09 7.17
CA ARG A 46 5.30 12.06 6.06
C ARG A 46 5.88 11.42 4.81
N TRP A 47 5.44 11.91 3.64
CA TRP A 47 5.93 11.42 2.36
C TRP A 47 7.42 11.71 2.19
N VAL A 48 8.17 10.71 1.74
CA VAL A 48 9.53 10.91 1.27
C VAL A 48 9.43 11.37 -0.18
N ILE A 49 9.74 12.64 -0.43
CA ILE A 49 9.82 13.19 -1.78
C ILE A 49 11.29 13.14 -2.17
N GLU A 50 11.66 12.26 -3.09
CA GLU A 50 12.98 12.29 -3.71
C GLU A 50 13.05 13.49 -4.65
N SER A 51 13.80 14.53 -4.27
CA SER A 51 14.18 15.58 -5.22
C SER A 51 15.27 15.02 -6.12
N SER A 52 14.90 14.63 -7.34
CA SER A 52 15.85 14.43 -8.42
C SER A 52 16.57 15.76 -8.66
N ASN A 53 17.88 15.81 -8.44
CA ASN A 53 18.74 16.89 -8.89
C ASN A 53 19.64 16.35 -10.00
#